data_AF-A0A7S3FRT5-F1
#
_entry.id   AF-A0A7S3FRT5-F1
#
_cell.length_a   1.000
_cell.length_b   1.000
_cell.length_c   1.000
_cell.angle_alpha   90.00
_cell.angle_beta   90.00
_cell.angle_gamma   90.00
#
_symmetry.space_group_name_H-M   'P 1'
#
loop_
_entity.id
_entity.type
_entity.pdbx_description
1 polymer ?
#
loop_
_entity_poly.entity_id
_entity_poly.type
_entity_poly.pdbx_seq_one_letter_code
_entity_poly.pdbx_strand_id
1 'polypeptide(L)'
;QDDLPVVPLEHFSVGDVVWARSKGCPFWPAQVLDERLAPDAVRKMKKVKTLCVVYLGPPTNEKRGVDYGWIKSGEIQPFSDYLETFRSQNITKSHKASNFVGAIEVALGVLSGELEGQGTDLLLEPGTGLAGASAG
;
A
#
# COMPACT_ATOMS: atom_id res chain seq x y z
N GLN A 1 12.36 4.80 20.96
CA GLN A 1 11.54 4.30 19.85
C GLN A 1 10.13 4.40 20.35
N ASP A 2 9.48 5.51 20.03
CA ASP A 2 8.16 5.87 20.52
C ASP A 2 7.20 4.69 20.33
N ASP A 3 6.60 4.23 21.42
CA ASP A 3 5.55 3.21 21.42
C ASP A 3 4.34 3.81 20.68
N LEU A 4 4.33 3.66 19.36
CA LEU A 4 3.17 4.01 18.55
C LEU A 4 1.96 3.27 19.12
N PRO A 5 0.83 3.96 19.34
CA PRO A 5 -0.35 3.31 19.88
C PRO A 5 -0.79 2.21 18.92
N VAL A 6 -1.12 1.05 19.49
CA VAL A 6 -1.57 -0.10 18.72
C VAL A 6 -3.05 0.08 18.40
N VAL A 7 -3.35 0.43 17.15
CA VAL A 7 -4.74 0.53 16.66
C VAL A 7 -5.25 -0.88 16.34
N PRO A 8 -6.38 -1.33 16.93
CA PRO A 8 -6.97 -2.62 16.61
C PRO A 8 -7.36 -2.75 15.14
N LEU A 9 -7.14 -3.93 14.54
CA LEU A 9 -7.38 -4.18 13.12
C LEU A 9 -8.84 -3.97 12.69
N GLU A 10 -9.79 -4.12 13.62
CA GLU A 10 -11.22 -3.93 13.36
C GLU A 10 -11.62 -2.47 13.05
N HIS A 11 -10.74 -1.50 13.32
CA HIS A 11 -10.97 -0.10 12.96
C HIS A 11 -10.66 0.20 11.49
N PHE A 12 -10.10 -0.76 10.76
CA PHE A 12 -9.77 -0.59 9.35
C PHE A 12 -10.74 -1.38 8.48
N SER A 13 -11.27 -0.72 7.46
CA SER A 13 -12.22 -1.26 6.49
C SER A 13 -11.58 -1.42 5.12
N VAL A 14 -12.14 -2.30 4.29
CA VAL A 14 -11.73 -2.42 2.88
C VAL A 14 -11.86 -1.07 2.19
N GLY A 15 -10.81 -0.65 1.49
CA GLY A 15 -10.71 0.64 0.83
C GLY A 15 -9.97 1.70 1.65
N ASP A 16 -9.77 1.51 2.94
CA ASP A 16 -9.04 2.48 3.77
C ASP A 16 -7.59 2.62 3.31
N VAL A 17 -7.15 3.87 3.18
CA VAL A 17 -5.74 4.20 2.96
C VAL A 17 -5.04 4.24 4.32
N VAL A 18 -3.94 3.51 4.43
CA VAL A 18 -3.22 3.24 5.67
C VAL A 18 -1.72 3.33 5.49
N TRP A 19 -0.99 3.46 6.58
CA TRP A 19 0.42 3.11 6.65
C TRP A 19 0.54 1.65 7.07
N ALA A 20 1.28 0.85 6.31
CA ALA A 20 1.51 -0.55 6.60
C ALA A 20 2.99 -0.91 6.50
N ARG A 21 3.47 -1.89 7.26
CA ARG A 21 4.82 -2.43 7.07
C ARG A 21 4.91 -3.92 7.25
N SER A 22 5.86 -4.50 6.53
CA SER A 22 6.43 -5.81 6.84
C SER A 22 7.57 -5.68 7.85
N LYS A 23 7.86 -6.77 8.56
CA LYS A 23 8.98 -6.83 9.51
C LYS A 23 10.30 -6.43 8.82
N GLY A 24 10.99 -5.44 9.37
CA GLY A 24 12.27 -4.94 8.85
C GLY A 24 12.15 -3.88 7.76
N CYS A 25 10.93 -3.50 7.38
CA CYS A 25 10.68 -2.44 6.40
C CYS A 25 10.17 -1.16 7.09
N PRO A 26 10.37 0.02 6.47
CA PRO A 26 9.69 1.25 6.89
C PRO A 26 8.17 1.13 6.73
N PHE A 27 7.42 2.01 7.39
CA PHE A 27 5.98 2.16 7.10
C PHE A 27 5.80 2.66 5.68
N TRP A 28 4.89 2.06 4.93
CA TRP A 28 4.67 2.36 3.53
C TRP A 28 3.19 2.61 3.28
N PRO A 29 2.81 3.57 2.42
CA PRO A 29 1.41 3.80 2.08
C PRO A 29 0.79 2.56 1.44
N ALA A 30 -0.39 2.16 1.89
CA ALA A 30 -1.09 0.98 1.41
C ALA A 30 -2.60 1.22 1.44
N GLN A 31 -3.36 0.38 0.76
CA GLN A 31 -4.81 0.34 0.84
C GLN A 31 -5.27 -1.03 1.35
N VAL A 32 -6.24 -1.04 2.26
CA VAL A 32 -6.83 -2.29 2.76
C VAL A 32 -7.63 -2.94 1.66
N LEU A 33 -7.30 -4.19 1.36
CA LEU A 33 -7.89 -4.96 0.26
C LEU A 33 -8.83 -6.04 0.81
N ASP A 34 -9.94 -6.28 0.11
CA ASP A 34 -10.75 -7.47 0.34
C ASP A 34 -9.92 -8.72 -0.01
N GLU A 35 -9.71 -9.60 0.96
CA GLU A 35 -8.86 -10.78 0.80
C GLU A 35 -9.29 -11.71 -0.35
N ARG A 36 -10.56 -11.66 -0.78
CA ARG A 36 -11.08 -12.49 -1.87
C ARG A 36 -10.57 -12.02 -3.23
N LEU A 37 -10.26 -10.72 -3.34
CA LEU A 37 -9.70 -10.11 -4.54
C LEU A 37 -8.19 -10.35 -4.69
N ALA A 38 -7.51 -10.76 -3.61
CA ALA A 38 -6.10 -11.08 -3.67
C ALA A 38 -5.85 -12.34 -4.55
N PRO A 39 -4.74 -12.38 -5.31
CA PRO A 39 -4.35 -13.56 -6.09
C PRO A 39 -4.21 -14.81 -5.22
N ASP A 40 -4.44 -16.00 -5.80
CA ASP A 40 -4.34 -17.28 -5.09
C ASP A 40 -3.03 -17.47 -4.33
N ALA A 41 -1.90 -17.07 -4.95
CA ALA A 41 -0.59 -17.14 -4.33
C ALA A 41 -0.49 -16.28 -3.07
N VAL A 42 -1.16 -15.12 -3.05
CA VAL A 42 -1.20 -14.19 -1.91
C VAL A 42 -2.14 -14.71 -0.83
N ARG A 43 -3.33 -15.20 -1.21
CA ARG A 43 -4.31 -15.80 -0.26
C ARG A 43 -3.75 -16.98 0.51
N LYS A 44 -2.97 -17.85 -0.16
CA LYS A 44 -2.28 -18.98 0.47
C LYS A 44 -1.26 -18.57 1.54
N MET A 45 -0.79 -17.32 1.50
CA MET A 45 0.15 -16.76 2.48
C MET A 45 -0.56 -16.06 3.65
N LYS A 46 -1.89 -16.09 3.71
CA LYS A 46 -2.68 -15.45 4.78
C LYS A 46 -2.21 -15.92 6.15
N LYS A 47 -2.06 -14.96 7.06
CA LYS A 47 -1.71 -15.21 8.46
C LYS A 47 -2.91 -14.94 9.36
N VAL A 48 -2.96 -15.64 10.49
CA VAL A 48 -4.00 -15.45 11.49
C VAL A 48 -3.93 -14.01 12.04
N LYS A 49 -5.08 -13.37 12.26
CA LYS A 49 -5.20 -12.00 12.80
C LYS A 49 -4.39 -10.97 11.99
N THR A 50 -4.55 -11.00 10.67
CA THR A 50 -3.96 -10.02 9.76
C THR A 50 -4.98 -9.46 8.77
N LEU A 51 -4.73 -8.25 8.29
CA LEU A 51 -5.46 -7.64 7.17
C LEU A 51 -4.64 -7.79 5.88
N CYS A 52 -5.34 -7.97 4.77
CA CYS A 52 -4.73 -7.88 3.45
C CYS A 52 -4.61 -6.41 3.05
N VAL A 53 -3.44 -6.01 2.56
CA VAL A 53 -3.24 -4.69 1.98
C VAL A 53 -2.54 -4.81 0.63
N VAL A 54 -2.77 -3.84 -0.23
CA VAL A 54 -1.95 -3.59 -1.42
C VAL A 54 -1.08 -2.36 -1.15
N TYR A 55 0.23 -2.49 -1.32
CA TYR A 55 1.16 -1.36 -1.16
C TYR A 55 1.04 -0.42 -2.37
N LEU A 56 0.98 0.87 -2.09
CA LEU A 56 0.86 1.90 -3.11
C LEU A 56 2.23 2.27 -3.68
N GLY A 57 2.22 2.70 -4.94
CA GLY A 57 3.42 3.09 -5.69
C GLY A 57 3.99 1.98 -6.57
N PRO A 58 5.16 2.21 -7.17
CA PRO A 58 5.73 1.28 -8.13
C PRO A 58 6.14 -0.04 -7.46
N PRO A 59 5.86 -1.18 -8.10
CA PRO A 59 6.12 -2.48 -7.51
C PRO A 59 7.62 -2.70 -7.28
N THR A 60 7.94 -3.48 -6.26
CA THR A 60 9.32 -3.90 -5.97
C THR A 60 9.88 -4.76 -7.11
N ASN A 61 8.99 -5.49 -7.80
CA ASN A 61 9.28 -6.34 -8.94
C ASN A 61 8.22 -6.15 -10.03
N GLU A 62 8.57 -5.46 -11.11
CA GLU A 62 7.66 -5.17 -12.24
C GLU A 62 7.01 -6.41 -12.84
N LYS A 63 7.67 -7.57 -12.81
CA LYS A 63 7.12 -8.83 -13.35
C LYS A 63 6.00 -9.42 -12.49
N ARG A 64 5.96 -9.07 -11.19
CA ARG A 64 4.97 -9.59 -10.23
C ARG A 64 3.73 -8.70 -10.12
N GLY A 65 3.77 -7.52 -10.74
CA GLY A 65 2.77 -6.48 -10.50
C GLY A 65 2.87 -6.00 -9.06
N VAL A 66 1.74 -5.62 -8.49
CA VAL A 66 1.66 -4.92 -7.21
C VAL A 66 2.07 -5.77 -6.01
N ASP A 67 2.58 -5.10 -4.98
CA ASP A 67 3.02 -5.75 -3.76
C ASP A 67 1.87 -5.86 -2.76
N TYR A 68 1.72 -7.04 -2.17
CA TYR A 68 0.69 -7.32 -1.15
C TYR A 68 1.32 -7.54 0.22
N GLY A 69 0.55 -7.22 1.26
CA GLY A 69 0.94 -7.44 2.65
C GLY A 69 -0.14 -8.12 3.47
N TRP A 70 0.27 -8.98 4.41
CA TRP A 70 -0.57 -9.49 5.50
C TRP A 70 -0.13 -8.82 6.79
N ILE A 71 -0.89 -7.81 7.22
CA ILE A 71 -0.48 -6.85 8.24
C ILE A 71 -1.13 -7.17 9.57
N LYS A 72 -0.33 -7.27 10.64
CA LYS A 72 -0.82 -7.52 11.99
C LYS A 72 -1.02 -6.20 12.75
N SER A 73 -1.69 -6.27 13.90
CA SER A 73 -1.82 -5.12 14.79
C SER A 73 -0.46 -4.55 15.18
N GLY A 74 -0.33 -3.21 15.18
CA GLY A 74 0.95 -2.51 15.41
C GLY A 74 1.89 -2.45 14.20
N GLU A 75 1.54 -3.08 13.09
CA GLU A 75 2.20 -2.90 11.77
C GLU A 75 1.33 -2.09 10.80
N ILE A 76 0.24 -1.52 11.30
CA ILE A 76 -0.70 -0.67 10.57
C ILE A 76 -1.01 0.60 11.38
N GLN A 77 -1.20 1.72 10.70
CA GLN A 77 -1.65 3.00 11.27
C GLN A 77 -2.56 3.73 10.27
N PRO A 78 -3.53 4.54 10.73
CA PRO A 78 -4.36 5.34 9.84
C PRO A 78 -3.50 6.35 9.06
N PHE A 79 -3.79 6.53 7.76
CA PHE A 79 -2.91 7.31 6.89
C PHE A 79 -2.83 8.78 7.28
N SER A 80 -4.00 9.42 7.44
CA SER A 80 -4.11 10.86 7.67
C SER A 80 -3.49 11.29 8.99
N ASP A 81 -3.74 10.56 10.08
CA ASP A 81 -3.24 10.91 11.42
C ASP A 81 -1.71 10.84 11.54
N TYR A 82 -1.07 9.98 10.72
CA TYR A 82 0.38 9.75 10.78
C TYR A 82 1.13 10.23 9.55
N LEU A 83 0.49 11.03 8.69
CA LEU A 83 1.09 11.51 7.45
C LEU A 83 2.42 12.22 7.73
N GLU A 84 2.43 13.20 8.62
CA GLU A 84 3.64 13.98 8.93
C GLU A 84 4.73 13.15 9.61
N THR A 85 4.32 12.18 10.44
CA THR A 85 5.23 11.27 11.14
C THR A 85 5.96 10.36 10.18
N PHE A 86 5.24 9.66 9.29
CA PHE A 86 5.85 8.65 8.43
C PHE A 86 6.40 9.21 7.12
N ARG A 87 5.86 10.32 6.58
CA ARG A 87 6.49 10.96 5.41
C ARG A 87 7.92 11.42 5.69
N SER A 88 8.23 11.73 6.94
CA SER A 88 9.52 12.26 7.39
C SER A 88 10.49 11.17 7.85
N GLN A 89 10.08 9.90 7.81
CA GLN A 89 10.93 8.79 8.24
C GLN A 89 12.14 8.63 7.31
N ASN A 90 13.23 8.06 7.84
CA ASN A 90 14.41 7.81 7.03
C ASN A 90 14.21 6.60 6.11
N ILE A 91 14.01 6.87 4.81
CA ILE A 91 13.97 5.82 3.79
C ILE A 91 15.36 5.63 3.21
N THR A 92 15.93 4.46 3.46
CA THR A 92 17.23 4.10 2.89
C THR A 92 17.12 3.89 1.37
N LYS A 93 18.25 4.06 0.66
CA LYS A 93 18.32 3.80 -0.79
C LYS A 93 17.89 2.37 -1.16
N SER A 94 18.12 1.40 -0.29
CA SER A 94 17.73 -0.01 -0.49
C SER A 94 16.21 -0.21 -0.55
N HIS A 95 15.43 0.69 0.05
CA HIS A 95 13.97 0.66 0.01
C HIS A 95 13.39 1.57 -1.10
N LYS A 96 14.24 2.02 -2.04
CA LYS A 96 13.86 2.88 -3.17
C LYS A 96 13.11 4.14 -2.74
N ALA A 97 13.79 5.07 -2.08
CA ALA A 97 13.20 6.32 -1.56
C ALA A 97 12.35 7.11 -2.57
N SER A 98 12.69 7.11 -3.86
CA SER A 98 11.86 7.75 -4.90
C SER A 98 10.48 7.10 -5.05
N ASN A 99 10.38 5.77 -4.90
CA ASN A 99 9.10 5.06 -4.92
C ASN A 99 8.26 5.42 -3.69
N PHE A 100 8.89 5.75 -2.57
CA PHE A 100 8.19 6.12 -1.34
C PHE A 100 7.44 7.45 -1.49
N VAL A 101 8.08 8.47 -2.07
CA VAL A 101 7.42 9.77 -2.31
C VAL A 101 6.23 9.60 -3.25
N GLY A 102 6.41 8.90 -4.37
CA GLY A 102 5.31 8.62 -5.30
C GLY A 102 4.17 7.81 -4.66
N ALA A 103 4.48 6.87 -3.76
CA ALA A 103 3.46 6.13 -3.02
C ALA A 103 2.61 7.04 -2.12
N ILE A 104 3.21 8.07 -1.51
CA ILE A 104 2.48 9.07 -0.69
C ILE A 104 1.57 9.91 -1.58
N GLU A 105 2.06 10.36 -2.74
CA GLU A 105 1.26 11.14 -3.68
C GLU A 105 0.04 10.35 -4.17
N VAL A 106 0.22 9.06 -4.50
CA VAL A 106 -0.89 8.17 -4.85
C VAL A 106 -1.89 8.06 -3.69
N ALA A 107 -1.41 7.86 -2.46
CA ALA A 107 -2.28 7.75 -1.27
C ALA A 107 -3.11 9.03 -1.04
N LEU A 108 -2.49 10.21 -1.20
CA LEU A 108 -3.18 11.49 -1.08
C LEU A 108 -4.23 11.69 -2.18
N GLY A 109 -3.93 11.29 -3.42
CA GLY A 109 -4.88 11.37 -4.53
C GLY A 109 -6.06 10.42 -4.37
N VAL A 110 -5.85 9.23 -3.80
CA VAL A 110 -6.96 8.31 -3.43
C VAL A 110 -7.86 8.95 -2.37
N LEU A 111 -7.28 9.54 -1.32
CA LEU A 111 -8.05 10.18 -0.25
C LEU A 111 -8.81 11.44 -0.70
N SER A 112 -8.27 12.16 -1.69
CA SER A 112 -8.89 13.37 -2.23
C SER A 112 -9.99 13.05 -3.26
N GLY A 113 -10.24 11.77 -3.55
CA GLY A 113 -11.20 11.31 -4.56
C GLY A 113 -10.73 11.49 -6.01
N GLU A 114 -9.53 12.05 -6.22
CA GLU A 114 -8.94 12.26 -7.54
C GLU A 114 -8.58 10.94 -8.23
N LEU A 115 -8.39 9.87 -7.45
CA LEU A 115 -8.18 8.50 -7.92
C LEU A 115 -9.32 7.54 -7.50
N GLU A 116 -10.52 8.04 -7.20
CA GLU A 116 -11.66 7.20 -6.84
C GLU A 116 -12.11 6.37 -8.07
N GLY A 117 -12.11 5.04 -7.95
CA GLY A 117 -12.35 4.10 -9.05
C GLY A 117 -11.10 3.61 -9.78
N GLN A 118 -9.90 4.06 -9.39
CA GLN A 118 -8.63 3.80 -10.08
C GLN A 118 -7.60 3.11 -9.17
N GLY A 119 -7.72 3.22 -7.84
CA GLY A 119 -6.70 2.77 -6.88
C GLY A 119 -6.49 1.24 -6.80
N THR A 120 -7.55 0.43 -6.78
CA THR A 120 -7.42 -1.04 -6.78
C THR A 120 -7.53 -1.64 -8.17
N ASP A 121 -8.28 -1.00 -9.08
CA ASP A 121 -8.52 -1.47 -10.43
C ASP A 121 -7.22 -1.44 -11.27
N LEU A 122 -6.53 -0.30 -11.36
CA LEU A 122 -5.24 -0.18 -12.07
C LEU A 122 -4.08 -0.99 -11.43
N LEU A 123 -4.19 -1.30 -10.14
CA LEU A 123 -3.19 -2.12 -9.43
C LEU A 123 -3.40 -3.63 -9.66
N LEU A 124 -4.62 -4.05 -10.00
CA LEU A 124 -4.98 -5.47 -10.17
C LEU A 124 -5.13 -5.90 -11.64
N GLU A 125 -5.13 -4.97 -12.59
CA GLU A 125 -5.22 -5.31 -14.02
C GLU A 125 -3.97 -6.06 -14.51
N PRO A 126 -4.10 -7.28 -15.08
CA PRO A 126 -3.02 -7.93 -15.79
C PRO A 126 -2.83 -7.27 -17.16
N GLY A 127 -2.04 -6.21 -17.20
CA GLY A 127 -1.43 -5.69 -18.42
C GLY A 127 -2.19 -4.59 -19.13
N THR A 128 -1.96 -3.35 -18.71
CA THR A 128 -2.06 -2.20 -19.61
C THR A 128 -0.65 -1.84 -20.05
N GLY A 129 -0.22 -2.48 -21.14
CA GLY A 129 0.90 -1.98 -21.92
C GLY A 129 0.55 -0.57 -22.37
N LEU A 130 1.35 0.41 -21.94
CA LEU A 130 1.28 1.77 -22.42
C LEU A 130 1.71 1.80 -23.90
N ALA A 131 0.81 1.43 -24.80
CA ALA A 131 0.93 1.66 -26.24
C ALA A 131 -0.13 2.69 -26.62
N GLY A 132 0.29 3.95 -26.75
CA GLY A 132 -0.64 4.99 -27.20
C GLY A 132 -0.15 6.41 -27.03
N ALA A 133 0.96 6.77 -27.68
CA ALA A 133 1.19 8.15 -28.13
C ALA A 133 2.28 8.18 -29.22
N SER A 134 1.95 7.70 -30.42
CA SER A 134 2.60 8.21 -31.63
C SER A 134 1.77 9.39 -32.11
N ALA A 135 2.28 10.61 -31.90
CA ALA A 135 1.75 11.79 -32.55
C ALA A 135 2.01 11.70 -34.06
N GLY A 136 0.96 11.86 -34.85
CA GLY A 136 1.04 12.14 -36.28
C GLY A 136 1.22 13.63 -36.53
#